data_AF-A0A453I1N8-F1
#
_entry.id   AF-A0A453I1N8-F1
#
_cell.length_a   1.000
_cell.length_b   1.000
_cell.length_c   1.000
_cell.angle_alpha   90.00
_cell.angle_beta   90.00
_cell.angle_gamma   90.00
#
_symmetry.space_group_name_H-M   'P 1'
#
loop_
_entity.id
_entity.type
_entity.pdbx_description
1 polymer ?
#
loop_
_entity_poly.entity_id
_entity_poly.type
_entity_poly.pdbx_seq_one_letter_code
_entity_poly.pdbx_strand_id
1 'polypeptide(L)'
;MLIKHFAGQHFQILLPKILECLSMNFLLYQRHDCFLRTAANMIEEFGHKEEYSVVCVRTIETFSSAASLSNLNSSYTCDQEPDLIEAYANFTSAFIRCCPKEAIVASRSLLELSFQKAAICSTAMHQGAALVAISYMSCFFDASLTDVLESPECPSDESRGAVLVQILARCGEGLMFNVFYALLGVSALSRVHKSATMLQKLAALCSLCERTMWKGILCWDSLCGWLQTTVLQDAASDYLHSRTGDNCRNHPGYMQGKGGRTLKRVIRDFAESHRNVPTPYIDSRWSCRQQLS
;
A
#
# COMPACT_ATOMS: atom_id res chain seq x y z
N MET A 1 -10.71 19.94 -3.08
CA MET A 1 -11.79 20.86 -2.62
C MET A 1 -11.87 22.20 -3.38
N LEU A 2 -10.76 22.76 -3.91
CA LEU A 2 -10.76 24.08 -4.58
C LEU A 2 -11.44 24.11 -5.97
N ILE A 3 -11.35 23.03 -6.75
CA ILE A 3 -11.88 23.01 -8.14
C ILE A 3 -13.40 22.97 -8.17
N LYS A 4 -14.03 22.22 -7.26
CA LYS A 4 -15.50 22.12 -7.18
C LYS A 4 -16.15 23.46 -6.82
N HIS A 5 -15.48 24.28 -6.02
CA HIS A 5 -15.97 25.61 -5.63
C HIS A 5 -15.81 26.66 -6.75
N PHE A 6 -14.86 26.48 -7.67
CA PHE A 6 -14.58 27.45 -8.74
C PHE A 6 -15.13 27.06 -10.13
N ALA A 7 -15.35 25.77 -10.43
CA ALA A 7 -15.49 25.33 -11.83
C ALA A 7 -16.81 24.60 -12.21
N GLY A 8 -17.68 24.28 -11.26
CA GLY A 8 -19.04 23.74 -11.54
C GLY A 8 -19.09 22.45 -12.37
N GLN A 9 -20.27 22.12 -12.92
CA GLN A 9 -20.49 20.94 -13.78
C GLN A 9 -19.75 21.04 -15.13
N HIS A 10 -19.43 22.26 -15.61
CA HIS A 10 -18.81 22.48 -16.91
C HIS A 10 -17.36 21.99 -17.00
N PHE A 11 -16.64 21.96 -15.88
CA PHE A 11 -15.26 21.45 -15.84
C PHE A 11 -15.17 19.94 -16.06
N GLN A 12 -16.26 19.21 -15.78
CA GLN A 12 -16.31 17.76 -15.91
C GLN A 12 -16.07 17.30 -17.36
N ILE A 13 -16.58 18.05 -18.33
CA ILE A 13 -16.41 17.77 -19.77
C ILE A 13 -14.93 17.86 -20.19
N LEU A 14 -14.13 18.66 -19.47
CA LEU A 14 -12.71 18.83 -19.76
C LEU A 14 -11.83 17.77 -19.10
N LEU A 15 -12.34 17.01 -18.13
CA LEU A 15 -11.56 16.04 -17.37
C LEU A 15 -10.79 15.07 -18.27
N PRO A 16 -11.39 14.41 -19.29
CA PRO A 16 -10.64 13.48 -20.12
C PRO A 16 -9.49 14.17 -20.85
N LYS A 17 -9.72 15.37 -21.38
CA LYS A 17 -8.71 16.18 -22.08
C LYS A 17 -7.59 16.63 -21.15
N ILE A 18 -7.92 17.00 -19.90
CA ILE A 18 -6.93 17.40 -18.90
C ILE A 18 -6.08 16.20 -18.50
N LEU A 19 -6.68 15.06 -18.15
CA LEU A 19 -5.94 13.86 -17.76
C LEU A 19 -5.05 13.33 -18.89
N GLU A 20 -5.53 13.36 -20.14
CA GLU A 20 -4.74 13.01 -21.32
C GLU A 20 -3.56 13.98 -21.52
N CYS A 21 -3.80 15.29 -21.40
CA CYS A 21 -2.76 16.31 -21.48
C CYS A 21 -1.70 16.15 -20.38
N LEU A 22 -2.11 15.91 -19.13
CA LEU A 22 -1.20 15.64 -18.01
C LEU A 22 -0.36 14.38 -18.27
N SER A 23 -0.99 13.32 -18.78
CA SER A 23 -0.32 12.05 -19.10
C SER A 23 0.74 12.23 -20.19
N MET A 24 0.38 12.90 -21.29
CA MET A 24 1.30 13.19 -22.39
C MET A 24 2.47 14.08 -21.96
N ASN A 25 2.20 15.14 -21.19
CA ASN A 25 3.25 16.04 -20.72
C ASN A 25 4.19 15.35 -19.72
N PHE A 26 3.67 14.48 -18.85
CA PHE A 26 4.52 13.71 -17.96
C PHE A 26 5.50 12.83 -18.73
N LEU A 27 5.11 12.20 -19.84
CA LEU A 27 6.03 11.40 -20.66
C LEU A 27 7.21 12.22 -21.22
N LEU A 28 6.99 13.50 -21.52
CA LEU A 28 8.03 14.43 -21.98
C LEU A 28 8.88 14.96 -20.82
N TYR A 29 8.28 15.12 -19.64
CA TYR A 29 8.85 15.83 -18.49
C TYR A 29 8.73 14.97 -17.21
N GLN A 30 9.28 13.75 -17.25
CA GLN A 30 9.02 12.66 -16.29
C GLN A 30 9.46 12.90 -14.84
N ARG A 31 10.18 14.00 -14.56
CA ARG A 31 10.59 14.41 -13.20
C ARG A 31 9.72 15.49 -12.57
N HIS A 32 8.77 16.03 -13.32
CA HIS A 32 7.87 17.06 -12.81
C HIS A 32 6.66 16.40 -12.13
N ASP A 33 6.74 16.29 -10.81
CA ASP A 33 5.74 15.66 -9.96
C ASP A 33 4.38 16.41 -9.97
N CYS A 34 4.35 17.67 -10.39
CA CYS A 34 3.13 18.47 -10.50
C CYS A 34 2.07 17.84 -11.41
N PHE A 35 2.46 17.07 -12.44
CA PHE A 35 1.52 16.36 -13.30
C PHE A 35 0.77 15.26 -12.53
N LEU A 36 1.50 14.48 -11.73
CA LEU A 36 0.95 13.44 -10.87
C LEU A 36 0.06 14.04 -9.77
N ARG A 37 0.52 15.10 -9.10
CA ARG A 37 -0.27 15.80 -8.06
C ARG A 37 -1.57 16.38 -8.63
N THR A 38 -1.50 16.98 -9.82
CA THR A 38 -2.68 17.52 -10.48
C THR A 38 -3.65 16.41 -10.86
N ALA A 39 -3.15 15.31 -11.45
CA ALA A 39 -3.98 14.17 -11.80
C ALA A 39 -4.63 13.52 -10.56
N ALA A 40 -3.93 13.46 -9.42
CA ALA A 40 -4.49 12.98 -8.16
C ALA A 40 -5.71 13.80 -7.75
N ASN A 41 -5.60 15.13 -7.73
CA ASN A 41 -6.72 16.03 -7.42
C ASN A 41 -7.90 15.85 -8.39
N MET A 42 -7.62 15.64 -9.69
CA MET A 42 -8.65 15.40 -10.70
C MET A 42 -9.41 14.09 -10.44
N ILE A 43 -8.68 13.03 -10.08
CA ILE A 43 -9.28 11.74 -9.72
C ILE A 43 -10.08 11.83 -8.42
N GLU A 44 -9.60 12.54 -7.40
CA GLU A 44 -10.33 12.70 -6.15
C GLU A 44 -11.71 13.36 -6.36
N GLU A 45 -11.75 14.35 -7.24
CA GLU A 45 -12.97 15.14 -7.46
C GLU A 45 -13.94 14.44 -8.43
N PHE A 46 -13.45 13.75 -9.45
CA PHE A 46 -14.29 13.27 -10.56
C PHE A 46 -14.11 11.79 -10.91
N GLY A 47 -13.14 11.10 -10.30
CA GLY A 47 -12.80 9.72 -10.64
C GLY A 47 -13.91 8.70 -10.37
N HIS A 48 -14.89 9.03 -9.53
CA HIS A 48 -16.01 8.15 -9.16
C HIS A 48 -17.04 7.94 -10.26
N LYS A 49 -16.96 8.68 -11.36
CA LYS A 49 -17.89 8.52 -12.47
C LYS A 49 -17.46 7.41 -13.43
N GLU A 50 -18.38 6.49 -13.69
CA GLU A 50 -18.16 5.35 -14.61
C GLU A 50 -17.76 5.77 -16.02
N GLU A 51 -18.33 6.89 -16.52
CA GLU A 51 -18.00 7.46 -17.84
C GLU A 51 -16.51 7.80 -18.03
N TYR A 52 -15.75 7.95 -16.94
CA TYR A 52 -14.32 8.28 -16.98
C TYR A 52 -13.40 7.09 -16.68
N SER A 53 -13.95 5.89 -16.47
CA SER A 53 -13.17 4.69 -16.14
C SER A 53 -12.02 4.44 -17.13
N VAL A 54 -12.30 4.51 -18.45
CA VAL A 54 -11.30 4.28 -19.50
C VAL A 54 -10.16 5.30 -19.45
N VAL A 55 -10.47 6.59 -19.24
CA VAL A 55 -9.41 7.61 -19.17
C VAL A 55 -8.59 7.47 -17.89
N CYS A 56 -9.22 7.13 -16.75
CA CYS A 56 -8.50 6.83 -15.51
C CYS A 56 -7.52 5.66 -15.71
N VAL A 57 -7.96 4.55 -16.31
CA VAL A 57 -7.11 3.38 -16.60
C VAL A 57 -5.92 3.79 -17.47
N ARG A 58 -6.16 4.52 -18.57
CA ARG A 58 -5.07 4.99 -19.45
C ARG A 58 -4.10 5.91 -18.72
N THR A 59 -4.58 6.77 -17.81
CA THR A 59 -3.73 7.67 -17.04
C THR A 59 -2.82 6.90 -16.07
N ILE A 60 -3.34 5.95 -15.29
CA ILE A 60 -2.49 5.13 -14.40
C ILE A 60 -1.53 4.27 -15.20
N GLU A 61 -1.95 3.71 -16.33
CA GLU A 61 -1.09 2.96 -17.26
C GLU A 61 0.08 3.83 -17.77
N THR A 62 -0.22 5.04 -18.23
CA THR A 62 0.78 5.96 -18.77
C THR A 62 1.79 6.37 -17.70
N PHE A 63 1.32 6.75 -16.51
CA PHE A 63 2.22 7.10 -15.40
C PHE A 63 3.05 5.90 -14.95
N SER A 64 2.43 4.74 -14.73
CA SER A 64 3.14 3.53 -14.27
C SER A 64 4.22 3.06 -15.25
N SER A 65 3.99 3.28 -16.55
CA SER A 65 4.90 2.87 -17.63
C SER A 65 6.00 3.88 -17.93
N ALA A 66 5.92 5.11 -17.39
CA ALA A 66 6.95 6.11 -17.57
C ALA A 66 8.27 5.65 -16.93
N ALA A 67 9.39 5.86 -17.62
CA ALA A 67 10.71 5.40 -17.19
C ALA A 67 11.09 5.87 -15.78
N SER A 68 10.71 7.10 -15.41
CA SER A 68 10.97 7.63 -14.06
C SER A 68 10.28 6.82 -12.96
N LEU A 69 9.06 6.33 -13.19
CA LEU A 69 8.28 5.56 -12.22
C LEU A 69 8.52 4.05 -12.34
N SER A 70 8.70 3.52 -13.55
CA SER A 70 8.99 2.11 -13.78
C SER A 70 10.32 1.70 -13.13
N ASN A 71 11.30 2.60 -13.12
CA ASN A 71 12.63 2.37 -12.54
C ASN A 71 12.69 2.48 -11.01
N LEU A 72 11.60 2.88 -10.34
CA LEU A 72 11.48 2.86 -8.87
C LEU A 72 11.33 1.42 -8.37
N ASN A 73 12.39 0.63 -8.44
CA ASN A 73 12.40 -0.81 -8.11
C ASN A 73 13.37 -1.16 -6.98
N SER A 74 14.03 -0.16 -6.41
CA SER A 74 14.95 -0.32 -5.28
C SER A 74 14.87 0.87 -4.33
N SER A 75 15.26 0.64 -3.08
CA SER A 75 15.42 1.69 -2.08
C SER A 75 16.30 2.84 -2.59
N TYR A 76 17.40 2.52 -3.29
CA TYR A 76 18.32 3.50 -3.84
C TYR A 76 17.65 4.39 -4.89
N THR A 77 16.93 3.81 -5.86
CA THR A 77 16.17 4.59 -6.84
C THR A 77 15.08 5.43 -6.19
N CYS A 78 14.49 4.95 -5.10
CA CYS A 78 13.51 5.73 -4.34
C CYS A 78 14.16 6.95 -3.66
N ASP A 79 15.38 6.81 -3.14
CA ASP A 79 16.11 7.90 -2.49
C ASP A 79 16.53 9.01 -3.46
N GLN A 80 16.66 8.72 -4.75
CA GLN A 80 17.01 9.72 -5.76
C GLN A 80 15.81 10.58 -6.21
N GLU A 81 14.59 10.09 -6.06
CA GLU A 81 13.39 10.72 -6.62
C GLU A 81 12.23 10.78 -5.58
N PRO A 82 12.44 11.35 -4.38
CA PRO A 82 11.47 11.29 -3.28
C PRO A 82 10.15 12.03 -3.59
N ASP A 83 10.21 13.14 -4.32
CA ASP A 83 9.02 13.94 -4.68
C ASP A 83 8.11 13.20 -5.67
N LEU A 84 8.71 12.47 -6.62
CA LEU A 84 7.97 11.62 -7.55
C LEU A 84 7.26 10.48 -6.83
N ILE A 85 7.91 9.86 -5.83
CA ILE A 85 7.27 8.82 -5.02
C ILE A 85 6.09 9.38 -4.27
N GLU A 86 6.26 10.54 -3.62
CA GLU A 86 5.19 11.17 -2.89
C GLU A 86 3.98 11.44 -3.80
N ALA A 87 4.23 12.05 -4.96
CA ALA A 87 3.17 12.38 -5.89
C ALA A 87 2.51 11.12 -6.49
N TYR A 88 3.28 10.09 -6.82
CA TYR A 88 2.74 8.84 -7.37
C TYR A 88 1.94 8.03 -6.33
N ALA A 89 2.42 7.96 -5.09
CA ALA A 89 1.71 7.31 -3.98
C ALA A 89 0.39 8.04 -3.66
N ASN A 90 0.38 9.37 -3.72
CA ASN A 90 -0.85 10.15 -3.55
C ASN A 90 -1.82 9.95 -4.72
N PHE A 91 -1.33 9.95 -5.96
CA PHE A 91 -2.12 9.65 -7.15
C PHE A 91 -2.76 8.25 -7.08
N THR A 92 -1.99 7.22 -6.77
CA THR A 92 -2.49 5.84 -6.64
C THR A 92 -3.43 5.68 -5.43
N SER A 93 -3.19 6.40 -4.33
CA SER A 93 -4.15 6.47 -3.21
C SER A 93 -5.50 7.06 -3.64
N ALA A 94 -5.48 8.16 -4.40
CA ALA A 94 -6.69 8.76 -4.96
C ALA A 94 -7.41 7.80 -5.93
N PHE A 95 -6.65 7.14 -6.81
CA PHE A 95 -7.18 6.15 -7.75
C PHE A 95 -7.93 5.04 -7.02
N ILE A 96 -7.32 4.43 -6.01
CA ILE A 96 -7.94 3.34 -5.24
C ILE A 96 -9.16 3.81 -4.46
N ARG A 97 -9.19 5.03 -3.93
CA ARG A 97 -10.35 5.52 -3.16
C ARG A 97 -11.50 5.96 -4.03
N CYS A 98 -11.23 6.50 -5.21
CA CYS A 98 -12.22 7.27 -5.95
C CYS A 98 -12.65 6.61 -7.25
N CYS A 99 -11.84 5.74 -7.88
CA CYS A 99 -12.22 5.16 -9.16
C CYS A 99 -13.25 4.02 -9.03
N PRO A 100 -14.14 3.86 -10.03
CA PRO A 100 -15.16 2.83 -10.05
C PRO A 100 -14.55 1.43 -10.20
N LYS A 101 -15.36 0.41 -9.94
CA LYS A 101 -14.97 -1.00 -10.00
C LYS A 101 -14.26 -1.35 -11.30
N GLU A 102 -14.78 -0.91 -12.44
CA GLU A 102 -14.28 -1.23 -13.78
C GLU A 102 -12.83 -0.76 -13.94
N ALA A 103 -12.52 0.44 -13.44
CA ALA A 103 -11.18 1.01 -13.52
C ALA A 103 -10.19 0.26 -12.61
N ILE A 104 -10.63 -0.17 -11.43
CA ILE A 104 -9.82 -0.93 -10.48
C ILE A 104 -9.50 -2.32 -11.03
N VAL A 105 -10.51 -3.01 -11.56
CA VAL A 105 -10.37 -4.34 -12.17
C VAL A 105 -9.44 -4.29 -13.38
N ALA A 106 -9.63 -3.31 -14.27
CA ALA A 106 -8.79 -3.11 -15.44
C ALA A 106 -7.34 -2.74 -15.09
N SER A 107 -7.10 -2.11 -13.94
CA SER A 107 -5.77 -1.68 -13.50
C SER A 107 -5.09 -2.65 -12.53
N ARG A 108 -5.60 -3.88 -12.38
CA ARG A 108 -5.11 -4.89 -11.41
C ARG A 108 -3.59 -5.04 -11.36
N SER A 109 -2.93 -5.27 -12.50
CA SER A 109 -1.47 -5.46 -12.57
C SER A 109 -0.69 -4.21 -12.19
N LEU A 110 -1.20 -3.02 -12.54
CA LEU A 110 -0.61 -1.73 -12.20
C LEU A 110 -0.75 -1.42 -10.71
N LEU A 111 -1.88 -1.82 -10.11
CA LEU A 111 -2.12 -1.71 -8.67
C LEU A 111 -1.25 -2.67 -7.87
N GLU A 112 -1.04 -3.91 -8.36
CA GLU A 112 -0.09 -4.85 -7.77
C GLU A 112 1.33 -4.29 -7.79
N LEU A 113 1.78 -3.80 -8.95
CA LEU A 113 3.10 -3.21 -9.12
C LEU A 113 3.31 -1.97 -8.24
N SER A 114 2.33 -1.06 -8.20
CA SER A 114 2.42 0.13 -7.34
C SER A 114 2.45 -0.22 -5.85
N PHE A 115 1.71 -1.23 -5.42
CA PHE A 115 1.76 -1.74 -4.05
C PHE A 115 3.14 -2.31 -3.69
N GLN A 116 3.73 -3.13 -4.57
CA GLN A 116 5.09 -3.66 -4.40
C GLN A 116 6.14 -2.53 -4.35
N LYS A 117 6.04 -1.53 -5.24
CA LYS A 117 6.92 -0.35 -5.23
C LYS A 117 6.82 0.42 -3.92
N ALA A 118 5.61 0.55 -3.36
CA ALA A 118 5.42 1.19 -2.08
C ALA A 118 6.04 0.40 -0.92
N ALA A 119 5.95 -0.93 -0.96
CA ALA A 119 6.65 -1.78 0.00
C ALA A 119 8.16 -1.53 -0.08
N ILE A 120 8.76 -1.53 -1.27
CA ILE A 120 10.19 -1.22 -1.46
C ILE A 120 10.54 0.19 -0.98
N CYS A 121 9.79 1.23 -1.40
CA CYS A 121 10.09 2.60 -0.99
C CYS A 121 9.89 2.83 0.52
N SER A 122 9.20 1.95 1.25
CA SER A 122 9.16 2.01 2.72
C SER A 122 10.54 1.83 3.36
N THR A 123 11.51 1.24 2.65
CA THR A 123 12.90 1.05 3.10
C THR A 123 13.82 2.21 2.74
N ALA A 124 13.38 3.15 1.87
CA ALA A 124 14.14 4.32 1.43
C ALA A 124 14.72 5.09 2.63
N MET A 125 15.93 5.63 2.54
CA MET A 125 16.49 6.49 3.58
C MET A 125 15.72 7.81 3.72
N HIS A 126 15.15 8.34 2.64
CA HIS A 126 14.35 9.55 2.64
C HIS A 126 13.05 9.36 3.45
N GLN A 127 13.02 9.96 4.64
CA GLN A 127 11.93 9.78 5.61
C GLN A 127 10.55 10.11 5.03
N GLY A 128 10.42 11.22 4.28
CA GLY A 128 9.13 11.62 3.70
C GLY A 128 8.58 10.58 2.72
N ALA A 129 9.45 10.08 1.83
CA ALA A 129 9.08 9.12 0.80
C ALA A 129 8.65 7.78 1.43
N ALA A 130 9.42 7.30 2.42
CA ALA A 130 9.07 6.08 3.16
C ALA A 130 7.73 6.20 3.90
N LEU A 131 7.47 7.32 4.58
CA LEU A 131 6.23 7.52 5.32
C LEU A 131 5.01 7.66 4.41
N VAL A 132 5.16 8.28 3.24
CA VAL A 132 4.10 8.38 2.24
C VAL A 132 3.81 7.00 1.64
N ALA A 133 4.83 6.21 1.33
CA ALA A 133 4.66 4.84 0.86
C ALA A 133 3.90 3.96 1.87
N ILE A 134 4.23 4.03 3.17
CA ILE A 134 3.48 3.34 4.24
C ILE A 134 2.03 3.85 4.32
N SER A 135 1.82 5.15 4.06
CA SER A 135 0.48 5.73 4.07
C SER A 135 -0.38 5.24 2.90
N TYR A 136 0.20 5.10 1.71
CA TYR A 136 -0.47 4.50 0.56
C TYR A 136 -0.80 3.01 0.79
N MET A 137 0.12 2.22 1.33
CA MET A 137 -0.18 0.83 1.71
C MET A 137 -1.32 0.76 2.74
N SER A 138 -1.32 1.66 3.73
CA SER A 138 -2.44 1.78 4.67
C SER A 138 -3.75 2.15 3.98
N CYS A 139 -3.73 3.04 2.99
CA CYS A 139 -4.91 3.41 2.20
C CYS A 139 -5.45 2.22 1.42
N PHE A 140 -4.56 1.37 0.89
CA PHE A 140 -4.92 0.12 0.21
C PHE A 140 -5.68 -0.83 1.14
N PHE A 141 -5.22 -0.97 2.39
CA PHE A 141 -5.92 -1.78 3.40
C PHE A 141 -7.27 -1.20 3.79
N ASP A 142 -7.38 0.11 3.95
CA ASP A 142 -8.66 0.75 4.27
C ASP A 142 -9.68 0.52 3.14
N ALA A 143 -9.26 0.69 1.88
CA ALA A 143 -10.10 0.43 0.72
C ALA A 143 -10.56 -1.04 0.66
N SER A 144 -9.63 -1.98 0.88
CA SER A 144 -9.94 -3.42 0.91
C SER A 144 -10.90 -3.77 2.05
N LEU A 145 -10.71 -3.16 3.23
CA LEU A 145 -11.56 -3.39 4.39
C LEU A 145 -12.98 -2.89 4.16
N THR A 146 -13.14 -1.69 3.58
CA THR A 146 -14.44 -1.15 3.20
C THR A 146 -15.15 -2.07 2.22
N ASP A 147 -14.46 -2.51 1.16
CA ASP A 147 -15.06 -3.40 0.15
C ASP A 147 -15.53 -4.75 0.74
N VAL A 148 -14.76 -5.34 1.68
CA VAL A 148 -15.14 -6.59 2.35
C VAL A 148 -16.31 -6.38 3.33
N LEU A 149 -16.39 -5.22 3.98
CA LEU A 149 -17.50 -4.88 4.88
C LEU A 149 -18.81 -4.63 4.11
N GLU A 150 -18.72 -4.00 2.93
CA GLU A 150 -19.88 -3.74 2.07
C GLU A 150 -20.39 -5.01 1.37
N SER A 151 -19.49 -5.94 1.03
CA SER A 151 -19.83 -7.19 0.34
C SER A 151 -19.19 -8.42 0.99
N PRO A 152 -19.71 -8.88 2.14
CA PRO A 152 -19.18 -10.06 2.84
C PRO A 152 -19.47 -11.39 2.13
N GLU A 153 -20.45 -11.40 1.21
CA GLU A 153 -20.88 -12.57 0.44
C GLU A 153 -19.97 -12.82 -0.78
N CYS A 154 -20.06 -14.03 -1.36
CA CYS A 154 -19.09 -14.65 -2.27
C CYS A 154 -18.36 -13.65 -3.20
N PRO A 155 -17.01 -13.54 -3.14
CA PRO A 155 -16.28 -12.64 -4.01
C PRO A 155 -16.42 -13.13 -5.46
N SER A 156 -17.07 -12.33 -6.31
CA SER A 156 -16.88 -12.51 -7.74
C SER A 156 -15.43 -12.11 -8.07
N ASP A 157 -14.76 -12.89 -8.91
CA ASP A 157 -13.36 -12.62 -9.29
C ASP A 157 -13.17 -11.24 -9.97
N GLU A 158 -14.29 -10.69 -10.46
CA GLU A 158 -14.38 -9.37 -11.06
C GLU A 158 -14.78 -8.26 -10.07
N SER A 159 -15.00 -8.55 -8.78
CA SER A 159 -15.31 -7.51 -7.79
C SER A 159 -14.09 -6.66 -7.44
N ARG A 160 -14.35 -5.39 -7.12
CA ARG A 160 -13.33 -4.43 -6.68
C ARG A 160 -12.56 -4.96 -5.46
N GLY A 161 -13.30 -5.46 -4.45
CA GLY A 161 -12.71 -6.06 -3.26
C GLY A 161 -11.88 -7.31 -3.57
N ALA A 162 -12.34 -8.18 -4.48
CA ALA A 162 -11.58 -9.39 -4.86
C ALA A 162 -10.21 -9.04 -5.43
N VAL A 163 -10.17 -8.07 -6.35
CA VAL A 163 -8.92 -7.56 -6.93
C VAL A 163 -7.97 -7.07 -5.83
N LEU A 164 -8.44 -6.21 -4.94
CA LEU A 164 -7.59 -5.64 -3.88
C LEU A 164 -7.11 -6.71 -2.90
N VAL A 165 -7.99 -7.58 -2.40
CA VAL A 165 -7.63 -8.64 -1.44
C VAL A 165 -6.69 -9.68 -2.07
N GLN A 166 -6.87 -10.03 -3.35
CA GLN A 166 -5.96 -10.93 -4.07
C GLN A 166 -4.57 -10.31 -4.24
N ILE A 167 -4.47 -9.00 -4.53
CA ILE A 167 -3.18 -8.29 -4.57
C ILE A 167 -2.49 -8.38 -3.21
N LEU A 168 -3.23 -8.17 -2.12
CA LEU A 168 -2.68 -8.27 -0.76
C LEU A 168 -2.20 -9.70 -0.43
N ALA A 169 -2.97 -10.72 -0.81
CA ALA A 169 -2.58 -12.12 -0.61
C ALA A 169 -1.28 -12.48 -1.36
N ARG A 170 -1.10 -11.95 -2.58
CA ARG A 170 0.10 -12.18 -3.39
C ARG A 170 1.32 -11.39 -2.91
N CYS A 171 1.11 -10.15 -2.44
CA CYS A 171 2.19 -9.26 -2.04
C CYS A 171 2.54 -9.32 -0.54
N GLY A 172 1.77 -10.07 0.26
CA GLY A 172 1.85 -10.05 1.72
C GLY A 172 3.22 -10.40 2.28
N GLU A 173 3.88 -11.42 1.76
CA GLU A 173 5.23 -11.80 2.22
C GLU A 173 6.26 -10.70 1.94
N GLY A 174 6.30 -10.18 0.71
CA GLY A 174 7.19 -9.09 0.33
C GLY A 174 6.91 -7.79 1.09
N LEU A 175 5.64 -7.50 1.36
CA LEU A 175 5.23 -6.38 2.22
C LEU A 175 5.83 -6.53 3.61
N MET A 176 5.62 -7.67 4.26
CA MET A 176 6.11 -7.92 5.62
C MET A 176 7.63 -7.80 5.67
N PHE A 177 8.33 -8.39 4.69
CA PHE A 177 9.78 -8.31 4.59
C PHE A 177 10.26 -6.85 4.56
N ASN A 178 9.70 -6.04 3.66
CA ASN A 178 10.12 -4.65 3.50
C ASN A 178 9.77 -3.78 4.71
N VAL A 179 8.59 -3.95 5.30
CA VAL A 179 8.17 -3.16 6.48
C VAL A 179 9.07 -3.46 7.68
N PHE A 180 9.41 -4.73 7.92
CA PHE A 180 10.34 -5.09 9.00
C PHE A 180 11.76 -4.63 8.68
N TYR A 181 12.21 -4.74 7.44
CA TYR A 181 13.50 -4.21 7.02
C TYR A 181 13.59 -2.69 7.21
N ALA A 182 12.54 -1.94 6.89
CA ALA A 182 12.44 -0.50 7.13
C ALA A 182 12.56 -0.13 8.62
N LEU A 183 12.18 -1.03 9.52
CA LEU A 183 12.30 -0.86 10.97
C LEU A 183 13.70 -1.23 11.50
N LEU A 184 14.57 -1.81 10.67
CA LEU A 184 15.98 -2.06 10.98
C LEU A 184 16.90 -0.93 10.47
N GLY A 185 16.37 -0.01 9.65
CA GLY A 185 17.15 1.07 9.03
C GLY A 185 17.36 2.32 9.89
N VAL A 186 18.14 3.27 9.36
CA VAL A 186 18.61 4.54 9.99
C VAL A 186 17.52 5.55 10.41
N SER A 187 16.24 5.17 10.45
CA SER A 187 15.12 6.01 10.90
C SER A 187 13.93 5.18 11.42
N ALA A 188 14.20 4.01 11.99
CA ALA A 188 13.16 3.10 12.47
C ALA A 188 12.07 3.79 13.31
N LEU A 189 12.45 4.63 14.28
CA LEU A 189 11.51 5.27 15.22
C LEU A 189 10.49 6.19 14.54
N SER A 190 10.85 6.86 13.44
CA SER A 190 9.89 7.69 12.70
C SER A 190 8.87 6.84 11.93
N ARG A 191 9.20 5.58 11.64
CA ARG A 191 8.38 4.63 10.88
C ARG A 191 7.54 3.72 11.79
N VAL A 192 8.03 3.38 12.99
CA VAL A 192 7.38 2.47 13.96
C VAL A 192 5.88 2.76 14.10
N HIS A 193 5.48 4.02 14.28
CA HIS A 193 4.07 4.36 14.48
C HIS A 193 3.21 4.06 13.25
N LYS A 194 3.66 4.47 12.06
CA LYS A 194 2.92 4.25 10.81
C LYS A 194 2.92 2.77 10.45
N SER A 195 4.06 2.08 10.54
CA SER A 195 4.18 0.64 10.29
C SER A 195 3.28 -0.16 11.22
N ALA A 196 3.26 0.15 12.52
CA ALA A 196 2.38 -0.54 13.47
C ALA A 196 0.89 -0.31 13.16
N THR A 197 0.51 0.92 12.80
CA THR A 197 -0.88 1.22 12.43
C THR A 197 -1.29 0.51 11.14
N MET A 198 -0.38 0.46 10.17
CA MET A 198 -0.56 -0.27 8.91
C MET A 198 -0.71 -1.78 9.17
N LEU A 199 0.12 -2.37 10.03
CA LEU A 199 0.06 -3.79 10.39
C LEU A 199 -1.21 -4.13 11.19
N GLN A 200 -1.70 -3.20 12.01
CA GLN A 200 -2.99 -3.35 12.69
C GLN A 200 -4.15 -3.44 11.69
N LYS A 201 -4.13 -2.61 10.63
CA LYS A 201 -5.14 -2.64 9.58
C LYS A 201 -5.09 -3.94 8.78
N LEU A 202 -3.90 -4.41 8.42
CA LEU A 202 -3.71 -5.73 7.80
C LEU A 202 -4.25 -6.85 8.68
N ALA A 203 -3.92 -6.85 9.98
CA ALA A 203 -4.41 -7.85 10.92
C ALA A 203 -5.93 -7.82 11.10
N ALA A 204 -6.55 -6.62 11.07
CA ALA A 204 -7.99 -6.46 11.11
C ALA A 204 -8.65 -7.03 9.84
N LEU A 205 -8.08 -6.76 8.67
CA LEU A 205 -8.54 -7.29 7.39
C LEU A 205 -8.48 -8.82 7.37
N CYS A 206 -7.33 -9.42 7.73
CA CYS A 206 -7.20 -10.88 7.83
C CYS A 206 -8.22 -11.49 8.81
N SER A 207 -8.47 -10.82 9.95
CA SER A 207 -9.45 -11.28 10.94
C SER A 207 -10.89 -11.18 10.44
N LEU A 208 -11.19 -10.20 9.59
CA LEU A 208 -12.49 -10.05 8.95
C LEU A 208 -12.69 -11.12 7.88
N CYS A 209 -11.72 -11.29 6.98
CA CYS A 209 -11.78 -12.29 5.91
C CYS A 209 -11.90 -13.72 6.46
N GLU A 210 -11.30 -14.04 7.61
CA GLU A 210 -11.45 -15.32 8.31
C GLU A 210 -12.93 -15.68 8.61
N ARG A 211 -13.78 -14.67 8.80
CA ARG A 211 -15.18 -14.82 9.19
C ARG A 211 -16.15 -14.78 8.01
N THR A 212 -15.64 -14.61 6.80
CA THR A 212 -16.45 -14.43 5.59
C THR A 212 -16.01 -15.44 4.52
N MET A 213 -16.66 -15.41 3.36
CA MET A 213 -16.31 -16.25 2.21
C MET A 213 -14.90 -15.93 1.64
N TRP A 214 -14.27 -14.87 2.14
CA TRP A 214 -12.96 -14.38 1.72
C TRP A 214 -11.79 -15.15 2.34
N LYS A 215 -12.06 -16.04 3.31
CA LYS A 215 -11.05 -16.88 3.98
C LYS A 215 -10.14 -17.65 3.01
N GLY A 216 -10.67 -18.05 1.85
CA GLY A 216 -9.89 -18.75 0.83
C GLY A 216 -8.82 -17.90 0.13
N ILE A 217 -8.92 -16.57 0.21
CA ILE A 217 -8.00 -15.63 -0.43
C ILE A 217 -7.02 -15.05 0.60
N LEU A 218 -7.54 -14.55 1.72
CA LEU A 218 -6.75 -13.93 2.77
C LEU A 218 -7.30 -14.34 4.13
N CYS A 219 -6.45 -14.84 5.01
CA CYS A 219 -6.88 -15.32 6.32
C CYS A 219 -5.85 -15.02 7.40
N TRP A 220 -6.16 -15.41 8.64
CA TRP A 220 -5.22 -15.24 9.74
C TRP A 220 -3.96 -16.10 9.56
N ASP A 221 -4.10 -17.29 8.97
CA ASP A 221 -2.96 -18.19 8.70
C ASP A 221 -2.00 -17.59 7.67
N SER A 222 -2.50 -16.85 6.66
CA SER A 222 -1.66 -16.10 5.72
C SER A 222 -0.75 -15.12 6.46
N LEU A 223 -1.32 -14.32 7.37
CA LEU A 223 -0.56 -13.34 8.15
C LEU A 223 0.46 -14.01 9.07
N CYS A 224 0.09 -15.11 9.72
CA CYS A 224 0.99 -15.88 10.57
C CYS A 224 2.16 -16.45 9.77
N GLY A 225 1.88 -17.03 8.60
CA GLY A 225 2.88 -17.55 7.68
C GLY A 225 3.87 -16.46 7.28
N TRP A 226 3.39 -15.29 6.84
CA TRP A 226 4.27 -14.18 6.46
C TRP A 226 5.12 -13.68 7.62
N LEU A 227 4.55 -13.55 8.82
CA LEU A 227 5.32 -13.17 10.02
C LEU A 227 6.41 -14.19 10.34
N GLN A 228 6.11 -15.49 10.24
CA GLN A 228 7.07 -16.56 10.52
C GLN A 228 8.18 -16.65 9.46
N THR A 229 7.89 -16.36 8.19
CA THR A 229 8.92 -16.40 7.13
C THR A 229 9.81 -15.16 7.16
N THR A 230 9.29 -14.00 7.53
CA THR A 230 10.04 -12.72 7.52
C THR A 230 10.75 -12.39 8.82
N VAL A 231 10.16 -12.74 9.96
CA VAL A 231 10.76 -12.56 11.29
C VAL A 231 11.32 -13.91 11.71
N LEU A 232 12.66 -14.07 11.69
CA LEU A 232 13.33 -15.21 12.32
C LEU A 232 12.68 -15.47 13.68
N GLN A 233 12.12 -16.68 13.82
CA GLN A 233 11.26 -17.29 14.86
C GLN A 233 11.02 -16.54 16.19
N ASP A 234 11.98 -15.82 16.75
CA ASP A 234 11.95 -15.26 18.10
C ASP A 234 10.96 -14.08 18.27
N ALA A 235 11.00 -13.04 17.42
CA ALA A 235 10.18 -11.85 17.64
C ALA A 235 8.69 -12.01 17.22
N ALA A 236 8.40 -12.94 16.30
CA ALA A 236 7.02 -13.29 15.95
C ALA A 236 6.37 -14.19 17.02
N SER A 237 7.15 -15.06 17.66
CA SER A 237 6.67 -15.97 18.71
C SER A 237 6.02 -15.20 19.87
N ASP A 238 6.65 -14.13 20.35
CA ASP A 238 6.13 -13.32 21.47
C ASP A 238 4.80 -12.62 21.13
N TYR A 239 4.67 -12.06 19.93
CA TYR A 239 3.41 -11.47 19.48
C TYR A 239 2.32 -12.52 19.32
N LEU A 240 2.63 -13.65 18.67
CA LEU A 240 1.70 -14.75 18.45
C LEU A 240 1.21 -15.36 19.78
N HIS A 241 2.10 -15.58 20.75
CA HIS A 241 1.78 -16.05 22.10
C HIS A 241 0.90 -15.06 22.88
N SER A 242 1.17 -13.76 22.77
CA SER A 242 0.35 -12.74 23.43
C SER A 242 -1.12 -12.75 22.97
N ARG A 243 -1.39 -13.21 21.74
CA ARG A 243 -2.74 -13.28 21.17
C ARG A 243 -3.36 -14.68 21.26
N THR A 244 -2.58 -15.76 21.36
CA THR A 244 -3.11 -17.10 21.67
C THR A 244 -3.52 -17.23 23.13
N GLY A 245 -2.91 -16.46 24.05
CA GLY A 245 -3.28 -16.44 25.47
C GLY A 245 -4.48 -15.57 25.83
N ASP A 246 -4.84 -14.57 25.02
CA ASP A 246 -6.02 -13.72 25.25
C ASP A 246 -7.21 -14.27 24.44
N ASN A 247 -8.20 -14.81 25.16
CA ASN A 247 -9.48 -15.35 24.64
C ASN A 247 -10.41 -14.27 24.01
N CYS A 248 -9.85 -13.24 23.38
CA CYS A 248 -10.57 -12.09 22.84
C CYS A 248 -10.90 -12.29 21.35
N ARG A 249 -11.83 -13.22 21.07
CA ARG A 249 -12.51 -13.32 19.76
C ARG A 249 -13.55 -12.20 19.53
N ASN A 250 -13.77 -11.28 20.47
CA ASN A 250 -15.11 -10.72 20.66
C ASN A 250 -15.37 -9.23 20.41
N HIS A 251 -14.46 -8.40 19.88
CA HIS A 251 -14.83 -6.99 19.60
C HIS A 251 -14.47 -6.50 18.18
N PRO A 252 -15.46 -6.07 17.36
CA PRO A 252 -15.27 -5.45 16.05
C PRO A 252 -14.89 -3.96 16.14
N GLY A 253 -14.62 -3.45 17.34
CA GLY A 253 -14.14 -2.08 17.54
C GLY A 253 -12.69 -1.94 17.13
N TYR A 254 -12.45 -1.10 16.13
CA TYR A 254 -11.20 -0.37 15.83
C TYR A 254 -10.09 -0.58 16.89
N MET A 255 -8.92 -1.13 16.48
CA MET A 255 -7.82 -1.62 17.33
C MET A 255 -7.10 -0.56 18.21
N GLN A 256 -7.83 0.20 19.04
CA GLN A 256 -7.31 1.02 20.14
C GLN A 256 -7.11 0.22 21.45
N GLY A 257 -7.41 -1.08 21.43
CA GLY A 257 -7.34 -1.98 22.60
C GLY A 257 -5.93 -2.53 22.93
N LYS A 258 -5.90 -3.49 23.85
CA LYS A 258 -4.69 -4.17 24.36
C LYS A 258 -3.82 -4.76 23.24
N GLY A 259 -4.43 -5.41 22.24
CA GLY A 259 -3.71 -6.01 21.10
C GLY A 259 -2.95 -5.00 20.22
N GLY A 260 -3.56 -3.85 19.93
CA GLY A 260 -2.89 -2.77 19.19
C GLY A 260 -1.72 -2.17 19.96
N ARG A 261 -1.85 -2.04 21.29
CA ARG A 261 -0.75 -1.61 22.18
C ARG A 261 0.37 -2.66 22.25
N THR A 262 0.03 -3.94 22.30
CA THR A 262 1.01 -5.03 22.31
C THR A 262 1.78 -5.10 20.99
N LEU A 263 1.11 -5.03 19.83
CA LEU A 263 1.81 -5.01 18.53
C LEU A 263 2.73 -3.80 18.40
N LYS A 264 2.28 -2.60 18.80
CA LYS A 264 3.11 -1.39 18.84
C LYS A 264 4.33 -1.56 19.76
N ARG A 265 4.18 -2.27 20.88
CA ARG A 265 5.27 -2.58 21.79
C ARG A 265 6.25 -3.57 21.15
N VAL A 266 5.78 -4.70 20.62
CA VAL A 266 6.64 -5.70 19.96
C VAL A 266 7.43 -5.09 18.79
N ILE A 267 6.78 -4.29 17.94
CA ILE A 267 7.45 -3.62 16.82
C ILE A 267 8.50 -2.62 17.33
N ARG A 268 8.19 -1.89 18.40
CA ARG A 268 9.12 -0.95 19.01
C ARG A 268 10.29 -1.67 19.66
N ASP A 269 10.03 -2.69 20.46
CA ASP A 269 11.04 -3.51 21.14
C ASP A 269 11.93 -4.22 20.11
N PHE A 270 11.37 -4.69 18.99
CA PHE A 270 12.11 -5.20 17.84
C PHE A 270 13.03 -4.12 17.24
N ALA A 271 12.50 -2.94 16.93
CA ALA A 271 13.30 -1.84 16.37
C ALA A 271 14.39 -1.35 17.34
N GLU A 272 14.09 -1.30 18.65
CA GLU A 272 15.02 -0.84 19.68
C GLU A 272 16.11 -1.87 19.97
N SER A 273 15.79 -3.17 20.04
CA SER A 273 16.75 -4.26 20.25
C SER A 273 17.75 -4.42 19.09
N HIS A 274 17.36 -4.05 17.87
CA HIS A 274 18.20 -4.15 16.68
C HIS A 274 18.93 -2.85 16.31
N ARG A 275 18.73 -1.77 17.08
CA ARG A 275 19.31 -0.44 16.82
C ARG A 275 20.84 -0.38 16.89
N ASN A 276 21.46 -1.28 17.66
CA ASN A 276 22.91 -1.31 17.91
C ASN A 276 23.64 -2.44 17.17
N VAL A 277 22.94 -3.21 16.34
CA VAL A 277 23.56 -4.22 15.48
C VAL A 277 24.10 -3.50 14.25
N PRO A 278 25.41 -3.55 13.95
CA PRO A 278 25.93 -2.99 12.71
C PRO A 278 25.17 -3.63 11.55
N THR A 279 24.54 -2.82 10.70
CA THR A 279 23.94 -3.31 9.45
C THR A 279 25.01 -4.13 8.73
N PRO A 280 24.84 -5.47 8.59
CA PRO A 280 25.84 -6.26 7.90
C PRO A 280 25.93 -5.75 6.47
N TYR A 281 27.15 -5.49 6.01
CA TYR A 281 27.41 -5.26 4.60
C TYR A 281 26.94 -6.51 3.85
N ILE A 282 25.85 -6.38 3.10
CA ILE A 282 25.13 -7.53 2.58
C ILE A 282 25.92 -8.12 1.40
N ASP A 283 26.44 -9.34 1.62
CA ASP A 283 26.98 -10.23 0.60
C ASP A 283 25.93 -10.46 -0.51
N SER A 284 26.40 -10.46 -1.75
CA SER A 284 25.73 -10.68 -3.05
C SER A 284 24.66 -11.79 -3.16
N ARG A 285 24.44 -12.59 -2.13
CA ARG A 285 23.41 -13.65 -2.08
C ARG A 285 21.98 -13.14 -1.84
N TRP A 286 21.82 -11.90 -1.36
CA TRP A 286 20.51 -11.34 -0.98
C TRP A 286 19.76 -10.65 -2.13
N SER A 287 20.47 -10.17 -3.16
CA SER A 287 19.85 -9.66 -4.39
C SER A 287 19.24 -10.76 -5.26
N CYS A 288 19.71 -12.01 -5.09
CA CYS A 288 19.36 -13.12 -5.98
C CYS A 288 17.93 -13.66 -5.76
N ARG A 289 17.29 -13.36 -4.61
CA ARG A 289 15.94 -13.82 -4.29
C ARG A 289 14.81 -12.97 -4.88
N GLN A 290 15.10 -11.76 -5.38
CA GLN A 290 14.11 -10.90 -6.05
C GLN A 290 14.04 -11.11 -7.59
N GLN A 291 14.90 -11.96 -8.16
CA GLN A 291 14.91 -12.26 -9.60
C GLN A 291 14.25 -13.61 -9.95
N LEU A 292 13.77 -14.36 -8.95
CA LEU A 292 13.17 -15.68 -9.12
C LEU A 292 11.85 -15.79 -8.32
N SER A 293 10.86 -14.97 -8.71
CA SER A 293 9.44 -15.21 -8.44
C SER A 293 8.59 -14.40 -9.41
#